data_AF-A0ABC9NWK6-F1
#
_entry.id   AF-A0ABC9NWK6-F1
#
_cell.length_a   1.000
_cell.length_b   1.000
_cell.length_c   1.000
_cell.angle_alpha   90.00
_cell.angle_beta   90.00
_cell.angle_gamma   90.00
#
_symmetry.space_group_name_H-M   'P 1'
#
loop_
_entity.id
_entity.type
_entity.pdbx_description
1 polymer ?
#
loop_
_entity_poly.entity_id
_entity_poly.type
_entity_poly.pdbx_seq_one_letter_code
_entity_poly.pdbx_strand_id
1 'polypeptide(L)'
;MKPDFEKGNGLLPTVVQDAETKDVLMVAWMNEESFHKTLETRETWFWSRSREELWHKGGTSGNVQHVVSMALDCDGDTLLIQVKPEGPACHTGRTSCFFNEVERS
;
A
#
# COMPACT_ATOMS: atom_id res chain seq x y z
N MET A 1 -13.69 6.33 12.39
CA MET A 1 -14.06 5.38 11.32
C MET A 1 -13.21 4.12 11.48
N LYS A 2 -13.72 2.95 11.09
CA LYS A 2 -12.97 1.68 11.05
C LYS A 2 -13.02 1.15 9.62
N PRO A 3 -12.02 0.38 9.16
CA PRO A 3 -12.06 -0.20 7.83
C PRO A 3 -13.18 -1.24 7.70
N ASP A 4 -13.85 -1.27 6.55
CA ASP A 4 -14.87 -2.26 6.22
C ASP A 4 -14.26 -3.37 5.36
N PHE A 5 -13.65 -4.36 6.01
CA PHE A 5 -13.07 -5.51 5.33
C PHE A 5 -14.14 -6.41 4.69
N GLU A 6 -15.34 -6.49 5.27
CA GLU A 6 -16.42 -7.37 4.77
C GLU A 6 -16.86 -6.95 3.37
N LYS A 7 -17.01 -5.64 3.12
CA LYS A 7 -17.38 -5.11 1.79
C LYS A 7 -16.37 -5.47 0.69
N GLY A 8 -15.10 -5.66 1.06
CA GLY A 8 -14.02 -6.08 0.17
C GLY A 8 -13.71 -7.58 0.20
N ASN A 9 -14.58 -8.42 0.78
CA ASN A 9 -14.36 -9.86 0.99
C ASN A 9 -13.06 -10.17 1.78
N GLY A 10 -12.86 -9.46 2.89
CA GLY A 10 -11.69 -9.57 3.76
C GLY A 10 -10.48 -8.75 3.31
N LEU A 11 -10.59 -7.95 2.24
CA LEU A 11 -9.48 -7.19 1.66
C LEU A 11 -9.83 -5.71 1.45
N LEU A 12 -8.88 -4.83 1.78
CA LEU A 12 -8.92 -3.40 1.50
C LEU A 12 -7.99 -3.07 0.33
N PRO A 13 -8.50 -2.51 -0.78
CA PRO A 13 -7.68 -1.72 -1.69
C PRO A 13 -6.90 -0.65 -0.91
N THR A 14 -5.58 -0.63 -1.11
CA THR A 14 -4.69 0.29 -0.41
C THR A 14 -3.84 1.05 -1.42
N VAL A 15 -4.02 2.37 -1.46
CA VAL A 15 -3.22 3.30 -2.23
C VAL A 15 -2.05 3.77 -1.38
N VAL A 16 -0.83 3.62 -1.89
CA VAL A 16 0.38 4.15 -1.25
C VAL A 16 0.82 5.40 -1.99
N GLN A 17 0.98 6.49 -1.25
CA GLN A 17 1.41 7.77 -1.77
C GLN A 17 2.68 8.24 -1.05
N ASP A 18 3.60 8.85 -1.79
CA ASP A 18 4.74 9.55 -1.19
C ASP A 18 4.24 10.76 -0.36
N ALA A 19 4.65 10.83 0.90
CA ALA A 19 4.21 11.88 1.81
C ALA A 19 4.75 13.28 1.43
N GLU A 20 5.86 13.36 0.70
CA GLU A 20 6.50 14.60 0.27
C GLU A 20 6.09 14.96 -1.16
N THR A 21 6.34 14.08 -2.14
CA THR A 21 6.11 14.40 -3.56
C THR A 21 4.64 14.33 -3.97
N LYS A 22 3.83 13.61 -3.18
CA LYS A 22 2.43 13.28 -3.47
C LYS A 22 2.23 12.34 -4.66
N ASP A 23 3.29 11.74 -5.19
CA ASP A 23 3.18 10.70 -6.21
C ASP A 23 2.47 9.47 -5.66
N VAL A 24 1.55 8.91 -6.44
CA VAL A 24 1.01 7.57 -6.16
C VAL A 24 2.11 6.57 -6.49
N LEU A 25 2.58 5.84 -5.49
CA LEU A 25 3.69 4.90 -5.60
C LEU A 25 3.23 3.52 -6.07
N MET A 26 2.17 3.00 -5.46
CA MET A 26 1.64 1.68 -5.78
C MET A 26 0.22 1.50 -5.23
N VAL A 27 -0.45 0.45 -5.71
CA VAL A 27 -1.67 -0.08 -5.11
C VAL A 27 -1.42 -1.54 -4.73
N ALA A 28 -1.91 -1.93 -3.55
CA ALA A 28 -1.89 -3.30 -3.08
C ALA A 28 -3.15 -3.59 -2.26
N TRP A 29 -3.24 -4.80 -1.71
CA TRP A 29 -4.37 -5.23 -0.89
C TRP A 29 -3.89 -5.47 0.53
N MET A 30 -4.69 -5.07 1.52
CA MET A 30 -4.49 -5.41 2.92
C MET A 30 -5.63 -6.30 3.40
N ASN A 31 -5.33 -7.45 4.02
CA ASN A 31 -6.27 -8.11 4.92
C ASN A 31 -6.15 -7.53 6.34
N GLU A 32 -7.04 -7.92 7.25
CA GLU A 32 -7.05 -7.42 8.63
C GLU A 32 -5.70 -7.60 9.35
N GLU A 33 -5.03 -8.74 9.14
CA GLU A 33 -3.72 -9.00 9.73
C GLU A 33 -2.64 -8.02 9.23
N SER A 34 -2.54 -7.84 7.90
CA SER A 34 -1.57 -6.90 7.31
C SER A 34 -1.83 -5.44 7.69
N PHE A 35 -3.10 -5.06 7.89
CA PHE A 35 -3.48 -3.75 8.41
C PHE A 35 -2.99 -3.56 9.84
N HIS A 36 -3.23 -4.53 10.73
CA HIS A 36 -2.76 -4.46 12.11
C HIS A 36 -1.23 -4.47 12.21
N LYS A 37 -0.54 -5.28 11.41
CA LYS A 37 0.92 -5.24 11.32
C LYS A 37 1.42 -3.88 10.88
N THR A 38 0.77 -3.25 9.91
CA THR A 38 1.13 -1.89 9.46
C THR A 38 0.99 -0.86 10.58
N LEU A 39 -0.07 -0.94 11.38
CA LEU A 39 -0.25 -0.06 12.54
C LEU A 39 0.83 -0.30 13.61
N GLU A 40 1.16 -1.57 13.87
CA GLU A 40 2.14 -1.98 14.88
C GLU A 40 3.57 -1.56 14.49
N THR A 41 4.01 -1.92 13.27
CA THR A 41 5.40 -1.73 12.85
C THR A 41 5.67 -0.34 12.30
N ARG A 42 4.63 0.44 11.98
CA ARG A 42 4.74 1.72 11.23
C ARG A 42 5.42 1.56 9.87
N GLU A 43 5.31 0.38 9.28
CA GLU A 43 5.83 0.06 7.95
C GLU A 43 4.74 -0.67 7.16
N THR A 44 4.67 -0.52 5.84
CA THR A 44 3.57 -1.13 5.08
C THR A 44 3.69 -2.65 4.95
N TRP A 45 2.64 -3.35 5.36
CA TRP A 45 2.42 -4.78 5.13
C TRP A 45 1.22 -5.00 4.23
N PHE A 46 1.31 -5.96 3.31
CA PHE A 46 0.22 -6.26 2.38
C PHE A 46 -0.13 -7.74 2.40
N TRP A 47 -1.28 -8.07 1.84
CA TRP A 47 -1.70 -9.43 1.51
C TRP A 47 -1.49 -9.70 0.03
N SER A 48 -0.65 -10.68 -0.29
CA SER A 48 -0.44 -11.11 -1.67
C SER A 48 -1.55 -12.08 -2.07
N ARG A 49 -2.54 -11.61 -2.83
CA ARG A 49 -3.67 -12.45 -3.28
C ARG A 49 -3.26 -13.67 -4.10
N SER A 50 -2.16 -13.58 -4.84
CA SER A 50 -1.66 -14.69 -5.67
C SER A 50 -0.83 -15.72 -4.90
N ARG A 51 -0.21 -15.31 -3.78
CA ARG A 51 0.63 -16.17 -2.95
C ARG A 51 -0.07 -16.61 -1.65
N GLU A 52 -1.22 -16.00 -1.36
CA GLU A 52 -1.98 -16.20 -0.12
C GLU A 52 -1.10 -16.05 1.12
N GLU A 53 -0.28 -14.99 1.13
CA GLU A 53 0.68 -14.73 2.21
C GLU A 53 0.78 -13.24 2.55
N LEU A 54 1.23 -12.98 3.78
CA LEU A 54 1.66 -11.66 4.21
C LEU A 54 2.95 -11.25 3.52
N TRP A 55 3.04 -9.97 3.17
CA TRP A 55 4.18 -9.38 2.50
C TRP A 55 4.61 -8.08 3.17
N HIS A 56 5.77 -8.09 3.80
CA HIS A 56 6.44 -6.88 4.28
C HIS A 56 7.09 -6.15 3.09
N LYS A 57 6.54 -4.99 2.71
CA LYS A 57 7.06 -4.26 1.56
C LYS A 57 8.47 -3.77 1.87
N GLY A 58 9.43 -4.24 1.07
CA GLY A 58 10.83 -3.89 1.24
C GLY A 58 11.60 -4.79 2.20
N GLY A 59 10.97 -5.72 2.91
CA GLY A 59 11.64 -6.57 3.90
C GLY A 59 12.82 -7.38 3.35
N THR A 60 12.79 -7.72 2.06
CA THR A 60 13.93 -8.39 1.38
C THR A 60 14.86 -7.41 0.68
N SER A 61 14.32 -6.36 0.05
CA SER A 61 15.10 -5.43 -0.79
C SER A 61 15.72 -4.26 -0.05
N GLY A 62 15.33 -4.00 1.20
CA GLY A 62 15.64 -2.77 1.94
C GLY A 62 14.76 -1.56 1.57
N ASN A 63 14.06 -1.57 0.43
CA ASN A 63 13.13 -0.50 0.01
C ASN A 63 11.81 -0.49 0.81
N VAL A 64 11.91 -0.33 2.13
CA VAL A 64 10.81 -0.26 3.09
C VAL A 64 10.06 1.07 2.93
N GLN A 65 8.80 1.10 3.36
CA GLN A 65 7.95 2.28 3.32
C GLN A 65 7.47 2.61 4.74
N HIS A 66 7.97 3.72 5.29
CA HIS A 66 7.63 4.18 6.63
C HIS A 66 6.32 4.95 6.63
N VAL A 67 5.35 4.52 7.44
CA VAL A 67 4.02 5.13 7.50
C VAL A 67 4.07 6.49 8.18
N VAL A 68 3.65 7.53 7.45
CA VAL A 68 3.47 8.89 7.97
C VAL A 68 2.04 9.11 8.44
N SER A 69 1.06 8.74 7.61
CA SER A 69 -0.36 8.84 7.94
C SER A 69 -1.20 7.83 7.18
N MET A 70 -2.38 7.54 7.69
CA MET A 70 -3.37 6.64 7.10
C MET A 70 -4.74 7.31 7.12
N ALA A 71 -5.49 7.18 6.03
CA ALA A 71 -6.84 7.71 5.91
C ALA A 71 -7.73 6.72 5.16
N LEU A 72 -8.91 6.45 5.71
CA LEU A 72 -9.97 5.76 4.99
C LEU A 72 -10.74 6.74 4.11
N ASP A 73 -11.29 6.25 3.01
CA ASP A 73 -12.24 7.02 2.21
C ASP A 73 -13.63 7.11 2.90
N CYS A 74 -14.62 7.66 2.21
CA CYS A 74 -15.87 8.08 2.84
C CYS A 74 -16.78 6.95 3.30
N ASP A 75 -16.66 5.75 2.71
CA ASP A 75 -17.41 4.56 3.08
C ASP A 75 -16.52 3.46 3.69
N GLY A 76 -15.23 3.72 3.85
CA GLY A 76 -14.33 2.93 4.67
C GLY A 76 -13.80 1.67 4.00
N ASP A 77 -13.99 1.53 2.69
CA ASP A 77 -13.56 0.34 1.94
C ASP A 77 -12.21 0.52 1.25
N THR A 78 -11.67 1.74 1.21
CA THR A 78 -10.37 2.01 0.60
C THR A 78 -9.46 2.79 1.55
N LEU A 79 -8.19 2.39 1.58
CA LEU A 79 -7.18 2.98 2.44
C LEU A 79 -6.16 3.79 1.63
N LEU A 80 -5.92 5.03 2.02
CA LEU A 80 -4.77 5.83 1.60
C LEU A 80 -3.70 5.79 2.70
N ILE A 81 -2.47 5.44 2.33
CA ILE A 81 -1.30 5.50 3.21
C ILE A 81 -0.29 6.47 2.60
N GLN A 82 0.06 7.51 3.36
CA GLN A 82 1.20 8.36 3.03
C GLN A 82 2.44 7.80 3.70
N VAL A 83 3.51 7.62 2.92
CA VAL A 83 4.75 6.98 3.37
C VAL A 83 5.98 7.81 3.03
N LYS A 84 7.06 7.57 3.76
CA LYS A 84 8.42 7.94 3.37
C LYS A 84 9.14 6.67 2.86
N PRO A 85 9.36 6.52 1.55
CA PRO A 85 10.04 5.33 1.01
C PRO A 85 11.57 5.42 1.20
N GLU A 86 12.21 4.29 1.49
CA GLU A 86 13.69 4.19 1.55
C GLU A 86 14.35 3.89 0.20
N GLY A 87 13.54 3.72 -0.85
CA GLY A 87 14.00 3.41 -2.19
C GLY A 87 12.84 3.27 -3.17
N PRO A 88 13.07 2.80 -4.41
CA PRO A 88 12.01 2.67 -5.40
C PRO A 88 10.90 1.73 -4.91
N ALA A 89 9.63 2.13 -5.11
CA ALA A 89 8.50 1.29 -4.76
C ALA A 89 8.36 0.09 -5.69
N CYS A 90 8.74 0.25 -6.97
CA CYS A 90 8.60 -0.79 -7.99
C CYS A 90 9.85 -1.69 -8.07
N HIS A 91 9.63 -2.99 -8.26
CA HIS A 91 10.69 -3.98 -8.45
C HIS A 91 11.52 -3.76 -9.73
N THR A 92 11.07 -2.89 -10.64
CA THR A 92 11.82 -2.46 -11.84
C THR A 92 12.86 -1.38 -11.56
N GLY A 93 12.97 -0.92 -10.31
CA GLY A 93 13.85 0.19 -9.91
C GLY A 93 13.23 1.58 -10.09
N ARG A 94 11.97 1.67 -10.55
CA ARG A 94 11.24 2.93 -10.67
C ARG A 94 10.59 3.36 -9.35
N THR A 95 10.50 4.67 -9.13
CA THR A 95 9.88 5.27 -7.93
C THR A 95 8.43 4.81 -7.77
N SER A 96 7.63 4.88 -8.84
CA SER A 96 6.23 4.47 -8.87
C SER A 96 6.02 3.26 -9.79
N CYS A 97 5.00 2.46 -9.50
CA CYS A 97 4.48 1.42 -10.41
C CYS A 97 3.72 2.00 -11.61
N PHE A 98 3.27 3.25 -11.53
CA PHE A 98 2.43 3.92 -12.54
C PHE A 98 3.28 4.69 -13.56
N PHE A 99 4.17 3.99 -14.26
CA PHE A 99 5.11 4.59 -15.23
C PHE A 99 4.76 4.36 -16.70
N ASN A 100 3.73 3.57 -16.99
CA ASN A 100 3.23 3.34 -18.35
C ASN A 100 1.98 4.20 -18.56
N GLU A 101 2.01 5.07 -19.58
CA GLU A 101 0.85 5.86 -19.96
C GLU A 101 -0.15 5.02 -20.77
N VAL A 102 -1.44 5.33 -20.60
CA VAL A 102 -2.50 4.74 -21.43
C VAL A 102 -2.63 5.56 -22.69
N GLU A 103 -2.39 4.95 -23.85
CA GLU A 103 -2.60 5.58 -25.15
C GLU A 103 -4.09 5.89 -25.35
N ARG A 104 -4.39 7.08 -25.85
CA ARG A 104 -5.74 7.45 -26.27
C ARG A 104 -5.93 6.98 -27.70
N SER A 105 -6.70 5.90 -27.90
CA SER A 105 -7.19 5.49 -29.22
C SER A 105 -8.33 6.37 -29.69
#